data_AF-A0A810NJ10-F1
#
_entry.id   AF-A0A810NJ10-F1
#
_cell.length_a   1.000
_cell.length_b   1.000
_cell.length_c   1.000
_cell.angle_alpha   90.00
_cell.angle_beta   90.00
_cell.angle_gamma   90.00
#
_symmetry.space_group_name_H-M   'P 1'
#
loop_
_entity.id
_entity.type
_entity.pdbx_description
1 polymer ?
#
loop_
_entity_poly.entity_id
_entity_poly.type
_entity_poly.pdbx_seq_one_letter_code
_entity_poly.pdbx_strand_id
1 'polypeptide(L)'
;MVFEIVYVIQLVFWYGFIALLLWAFVDCLLRRKDAFPAIGTMPKAGWLIVLLVAMLFVWLARWYSEFIAMAGGGLAAYYLLDVRRGLREVAEGHW
;
A
#
# COMPACT_ATOMS: atom_id res chain seq x y z
N MET A 1 27.18 -17.50 -8.12
CA MET A 1 25.84 -18.01 -8.50
C MET A 1 24.78 -17.66 -7.44
N VAL A 2 24.96 -18.02 -6.16
CA VAL A 2 23.97 -17.72 -5.10
C VAL A 2 23.67 -16.23 -4.93
N PHE A 3 24.69 -15.36 -4.94
CA PHE A 3 24.50 -13.91 -4.79
C PHE A 3 23.63 -13.28 -5.89
N GLU A 4 23.79 -13.72 -7.14
CA GLU A 4 22.97 -13.25 -8.27
C GLU A 4 21.50 -13.60 -8.08
N ILE A 5 21.22 -14.82 -7.62
CA ILE A 5 19.86 -15.30 -7.38
C ILE A 5 19.19 -14.47 -6.28
N VAL A 6 19.90 -14.25 -5.16
CA VAL A 6 19.39 -13.43 -4.05
C VAL A 6 19.12 -11.99 -4.52
N TYR A 7 20.02 -11.42 -5.33
CA TYR A 7 19.85 -10.08 -5.87
C TYR A 7 18.60 -9.96 -6.77
N VAL A 8 18.39 -10.91 -7.69
CA VAL A 8 17.19 -10.91 -8.55
C VAL A 8 15.93 -11.06 -7.71
N ILE A 9 15.92 -11.93 -6.71
CA ILE A 9 14.77 -12.11 -5.81
C ILE A 9 14.45 -10.81 -5.08
N GLN A 10 15.44 -10.19 -4.43
CA GLN A 10 15.27 -8.91 -3.73
C GLN A 10 14.74 -7.81 -4.66
N LEU A 11 15.25 -7.77 -5.89
CA LEU A 11 14.83 -6.80 -6.90
C LEU A 11 13.35 -7.00 -7.28
N VAL A 12 12.92 -8.24 -7.52
CA VAL A 12 11.52 -8.58 -7.81
C VAL A 12 10.61 -8.17 -6.65
N PHE A 13 10.97 -8.50 -5.41
CA PHE A 13 10.18 -8.10 -4.23
C PHE A 13 10.08 -6.58 -4.09
N TRP A 14 11.19 -5.87 -4.27
CA TRP A 14 11.22 -4.41 -4.16
C TRP A 14 10.31 -3.74 -5.20
N TYR A 15 10.39 -4.15 -6.47
CA TYR A 15 9.50 -3.65 -7.51
C TYR A 15 8.04 -4.03 -7.25
N GLY A 16 7.79 -5.26 -6.76
CA GLY A 16 6.45 -5.72 -6.39
C GLY A 16 5.81 -4.87 -5.29
N PHE A 17 6.54 -4.56 -4.22
CA PHE A 17 6.02 -3.73 -3.12
C PHE A 17 5.76 -2.29 -3.56
N ILE A 18 6.63 -1.70 -4.38
CA ILE A 18 6.39 -0.35 -4.92
C ILE A 18 5.16 -0.34 -5.83
N ALA A 19 5.00 -1.35 -6.68
CA ALA A 19 3.83 -1.45 -7.56
C ALA A 19 2.52 -1.56 -6.75
N LEU A 20 2.51 -2.34 -5.66
CA LEU A 20 1.36 -2.46 -4.76
C LEU A 20 1.05 -1.15 -4.04
N LEU A 21 2.07 -0.44 -3.53
CA LEU A 21 1.91 0.86 -2.89
C LEU A 21 1.37 1.90 -3.87
N LEU A 22 1.89 1.94 -5.09
CA LEU A 22 1.42 2.84 -6.14
C LEU A 22 -0.04 2.54 -6.50
N TRP A 23 -0.39 1.26 -6.64
CA TRP A 23 -1.77 0.86 -6.90
C TRP A 23 -2.72 1.27 -5.77
N ALA A 24 -2.34 1.02 -4.51
CA ALA A 24 -3.08 1.45 -3.34
C ALA A 24 -3.27 2.97 -3.31
N PHE A 25 -2.22 3.73 -3.62
CA PHE A 25 -2.25 5.18 -3.66
C PHE A 25 -3.18 5.72 -4.74
N VAL A 26 -3.14 5.16 -5.95
CA VAL A 26 -4.02 5.54 -7.06
C VAL A 26 -5.48 5.18 -6.76
N ASP A 27 -5.75 3.98 -6.24
CA ASP A 27 -7.11 3.57 -5.82
C ASP A 27 -7.64 4.53 -4.73
N CYS A 28 -6.80 4.91 -3.76
CA CYS A 28 -7.16 5.90 -2.75
C CYS A 28 -7.48 7.27 -3.37
N LEU A 29 -6.64 7.75 -4.31
CA LEU A 29 -6.87 9.02 -4.99
C LEU A 29 -8.20 9.05 -5.74
N LEU A 30 -8.55 7.97 -6.44
CA LEU A 30 -9.75 7.87 -7.28
C LEU A 30 -11.05 7.72 -6.45
N ARG A 31 -10.99 7.19 -5.23
CA ARG A 31 -12.19 7.00 -4.39
C ARG A 31 -12.76 8.28 -3.82
N ARG A 32 -14.10 8.32 -3.68
CA ARG A 32 -14.83 9.47 -3.12
C ARG A 32 -14.48 9.67 -1.63
N LYS A 33 -14.29 10.93 -1.23
CA LYS A 33 -13.94 11.32 0.15
C LYS A 33 -15.02 10.94 1.17
N ASP A 34 -16.28 11.01 0.75
CA ASP A 34 -17.46 10.85 1.61
C ASP A 34 -17.63 9.42 2.15
N ALA A 35 -16.97 8.42 1.54
CA ALA A 35 -17.05 7.03 1.96
C ALA A 35 -16.10 6.67 3.13
N PHE A 36 -15.05 7.46 3.37
CA PHE A 36 -14.05 7.17 4.41
C PHE A 36 -14.60 7.33 5.84
N PRO A 37 -15.40 8.36 6.17
CA PRO A 37 -16.00 8.50 7.50
C PRO A 37 -16.94 7.35 7.86
N ALA A 38 -17.60 6.74 6.88
CA ALA A 38 -18.59 5.69 7.10
C ALA A 38 -17.99 4.34 7.57
N ILE A 39 -16.69 4.11 7.33
CA ILE A 39 -15.98 2.91 7.81
C ILE A 39 -15.39 3.15 9.21
N GLY A 40 -15.32 4.41 9.67
CA GLY A 40 -14.70 4.74 10.95
C GLY A 40 -13.17 4.55 10.98
N THR A 41 -12.53 4.46 9.82
CA THR A 41 -11.05 4.40 9.72
C THR A 41 -10.46 5.82 9.56
N MET A 42 -9.13 5.89 9.34
CA MET A 42 -8.45 7.16 9.07
C MET A 42 -9.09 7.93 7.89
N PRO A 43 -9.11 9.27 7.94
CA PRO A 43 -9.65 10.08 6.84
C PRO A 43 -8.83 9.89 5.56
N LYS A 44 -9.42 10.17 4.38
CA LYS A 44 -8.75 10.03 3.07
C LYS A 44 -7.37 10.68 3.03
N ALA A 45 -7.24 11.88 3.61
CA ALA A 45 -5.96 12.59 3.67
C ALA A 45 -4.90 11.83 4.48
N GLY A 46 -5.29 11.18 5.59
CA GLY A 46 -4.39 10.35 6.38
C GLY A 46 -3.89 9.14 5.58
N TRP A 47 -4.79 8.45 4.89
CA TRP A 47 -4.41 7.32 4.02
C TRP A 47 -3.47 7.72 2.89
N LEU A 48 -3.73 8.84 2.22
CA LEU A 48 -2.85 9.33 1.16
C LEU A 48 -1.45 9.68 1.68
N ILE A 49 -1.36 10.35 2.83
CA ILE A 49 -0.07 10.69 3.44
C ILE A 49 0.69 9.42 3.83
N VAL A 50 0.03 8.47 4.50
CA VAL A 50 0.65 7.23 4.98
C VAL A 50 1.13 6.36 3.81
N LEU A 51 0.31 6.22 2.75
CA LEU A 51 0.71 5.47 1.54
C LEU A 51 1.86 6.15 0.80
N LEU A 52 1.82 7.48 0.65
CA LEU A 52 2.89 8.24 0.01
C LEU A 52 4.20 8.15 0.79
N VAL A 53 4.15 8.34 2.10
CA VAL A 53 5.31 8.24 2.99
C VAL A 53 5.86 6.82 2.92
N ALA A 54 5.02 5.79 3.05
CA ALA A 54 5.48 4.40 2.94
C ALA A 54 6.14 4.11 1.59
N MET A 55 5.57 4.61 0.48
CA MET A 55 6.18 4.45 -0.85
C MET A 55 7.56 5.10 -0.93
N LEU A 56 7.74 6.31 -0.38
CA LEU A 56 9.04 6.97 -0.31
C LEU A 56 10.03 6.17 0.55
N PHE A 57 9.58 5.64 1.69
CA PHE A 57 10.41 4.82 2.56
C PHE A 57 10.82 3.50 1.89
N VAL A 58 9.92 2.81 1.18
CA VAL A 58 10.27 1.61 0.41
C VAL A 58 11.24 1.94 -0.72
N TRP A 59 11.07 3.09 -1.37
CA TRP A 59 11.99 3.53 -2.42
C TRP A 59 13.40 3.79 -1.86
N LEU A 60 13.50 4.43 -0.70
CA LEU A 60 14.76 4.65 0.04
C LEU A 60 15.34 3.35 0.64
N ALA A 61 14.48 2.39 0.99
CA ALA A 61 14.85 1.13 1.64
C ALA A 61 15.73 0.23 0.77
N ARG A 62 15.80 0.46 -0.55
CA ARG A 62 16.72 -0.21 -1.48
C ARG A 62 18.18 -0.19 -0.98
N TRP A 63 18.53 0.81 -0.17
CA TRP A 63 19.88 1.01 0.36
C TRP A 63 20.04 0.68 1.85
N TYR A 64 18.95 0.59 2.62
CA TYR A 64 19.00 0.61 4.09
C TYR A 64 18.50 -0.65 4.79
N SER A 65 17.36 -1.23 4.38
CA SER A 65 16.78 -2.39 5.08
C SER A 65 15.60 -3.02 4.35
N GLU A 66 15.65 -4.34 4.16
CA GLU A 66 14.55 -5.12 3.57
C GLU A 66 13.29 -5.12 4.45
N PHE A 67 13.44 -4.97 5.76
CA PHE A 67 12.30 -4.92 6.70
C PHE A 67 11.36 -3.76 6.41
N ILE A 68 11.89 -2.61 5.96
CA ILE A 68 11.08 -1.45 5.59
C ILE A 68 10.26 -1.77 4.33
N ALA A 69 10.86 -2.46 3.36
CA ALA A 69 10.16 -2.88 2.15
C ALA A 69 9.00 -3.85 2.47
N MET A 70 9.22 -4.79 3.38
CA MET A 70 8.19 -5.73 3.83
C MET A 70 7.06 -5.01 4.60
N ALA A 71 7.39 -4.08 5.50
CA ALA A 71 6.40 -3.29 6.23
C ALA A 71 5.55 -2.44 5.28
N GLY A 72 6.17 -1.79 4.28
CA GLY A 72 5.46 -1.06 3.24
C GLY A 72 4.57 -1.95 2.37
N GLY A 73 5.04 -3.14 2.01
CA GLY A 73 4.25 -4.16 1.34
C GLY A 73 3.03 -4.60 2.15
N GLY A 74 3.21 -4.83 3.45
CA GLY A 74 2.13 -5.17 4.37
C GLY A 74 1.08 -4.06 4.49
N LEU A 75 1.51 -2.80 4.56
CA LEU A 75 0.62 -1.65 4.57
C LEU A 75 -0.18 -1.52 3.26
N ALA A 76 0.46 -1.75 2.11
CA ALA A 76 -0.23 -1.76 0.82
C ALA A 76 -1.27 -2.87 0.74
N ALA A 77 -0.90 -4.08 1.19
CA ALA A 77 -1.82 -5.21 1.26
C ALA A 77 -2.99 -4.92 2.22
N TYR A 78 -2.73 -4.33 3.38
CA TYR A 78 -3.76 -3.91 4.33
C TYR A 78 -4.75 -2.93 3.69
N TYR A 79 -4.26 -1.90 3.00
CA TYR A 79 -5.14 -0.97 2.28
C TYR A 79 -5.98 -1.68 1.20
N LEU A 80 -5.33 -2.47 0.35
CA LEU A 80 -5.99 -3.13 -0.79
C LEU A 80 -6.96 -4.23 -0.39
N LEU A 81 -6.75 -4.89 0.75
CA LEU A 81 -7.55 -6.02 1.20
C LEU A 81 -8.60 -5.62 2.24
N ASP A 82 -8.28 -4.73 3.16
CA ASP A 82 -9.18 -4.34 4.25
C ASP A 82 -9.95 -3.07 3.88
N VAL A 83 -9.24 -1.95 3.77
CA VAL A 83 -9.83 -0.62 3.53
C VAL A 83 -10.60 -0.56 2.22
N ARG A 84 -10.05 -1.15 1.15
CA ARG A 84 -10.67 -1.21 -0.17
C ARG A 84 -12.00 -1.97 -0.15
N ARG A 85 -12.06 -3.07 0.62
CA ARG A 85 -13.28 -3.89 0.78
C ARG A 85 -14.31 -3.16 1.61
N GLY A 86 -13.93 -2.59 2.75
CA GLY A 86 -14.85 -1.77 3.57
C GLY A 86 -15.44 -0.59 2.79
N LEU A 87 -14.63 0.08 1.95
CA LEU A 87 -15.12 1.17 1.08
C LEU A 87 -16.07 0.67 -0.01
N ARG A 88 -15.95 -0.59 -0.43
CA ARG A 88 -16.86 -1.19 -1.40
C ARG A 88 -18.17 -1.59 -0.75
N GLU A 89 -18.13 -2.19 0.43
CA GLU A 89 -19.32 -2.57 1.20
C GLU A 89 -20.21 -1.36 1.54
N VAL A 90 -19.60 -0.25 1.97
CA VAL A 90 -20.33 1.01 2.20
C VAL A 90 -20.92 1.57 0.91
N ALA A 91 -20.23 1.43 -0.23
CA ALA A 91 -20.71 1.96 -1.51
C ALA A 91 -21.82 1.11 -2.15
N GLU A 92 -21.80 -0.21 -1.98
CA GLU A 92 -22.78 -1.15 -2.55
C GLU A 92 -24.02 -1.31 -1.66
N GLY A 93 -23.96 -0.92 -0.38
CA GLY A 93 -25.04 -1.03 0.58
C GLY A 93 -25.15 -2.45 1.15
N HIS A 94 -25.42 -2.56 2.46
CA HIS A 94 -25.60 -3.85 3.11
C HIS A 94 -26.86 -4.54 2.55
N TRP A 95 -26.72 -5.78 2.09
CA TRP A 95 -27.86 -6.68 1.90
C TRP A 95 -28.25 -7.33 3.22
#